data_AF-A0A3S0L8G5-F1
#
_entry.id   AF-A0A3S0L8G5-F1
#
_cell.length_a   1.000
_cell.length_b   1.000
_cell.length_c   1.000
_cell.angle_alpha   90.00
_cell.angle_beta   90.00
_cell.angle_gamma   90.00
#
_symmetry.space_group_name_H-M   'P 1'
#
loop_
_entity.id
_entity.type
_entity.pdbx_description
1 polymer ?
#
loop_
_entity_poly.entity_id
_entity_poly.type
_entity_poly.pdbx_seq_one_letter_code
_entity_poly.pdbx_strand_id
1 'polypeptide(L)'
;MKLSQLALGARFEFEGKIYTKTGPMTASAESGGQRMIPRYAVLKPVDGVPPPAAPTISRSVDADAVRQAFDAFYGTCLRLTDDFGRAELEAARQRFLESLEK
;
A
#
# COMPACT_ATOMS: atom_id res chain seq x y z
N MET A 1 -21.64 -0.39 17.70
CA MET A 1 -21.46 -1.36 16.60
C MET A 1 -20.94 -2.69 17.14
N LYS A 2 -21.02 -3.79 16.38
CA LYS A 2 -20.52 -5.13 16.77
C LYS A 2 -19.12 -5.38 16.20
N LEU A 3 -18.31 -6.20 16.87
CA LEU A 3 -16.96 -6.55 16.41
C LEU A 3 -16.93 -7.16 15.00
N SER A 4 -17.95 -7.93 14.63
CA SER A 4 -18.06 -8.54 13.29
C SER A 4 -18.20 -7.53 12.15
N GLN A 5 -18.68 -6.30 12.44
CA GLN A 5 -18.87 -5.24 11.45
C GLN A 5 -17.66 -4.32 11.32
N LEU A 6 -16.69 -4.40 12.24
CA LEU A 6 -15.44 -3.65 12.18
C LEU A 6 -14.48 -4.30 11.18
N ALA A 7 -13.81 -3.51 10.34
CA ALA A 7 -12.72 -4.01 9.52
C ALA A 7 -11.55 -4.51 10.40
N LEU A 8 -10.79 -5.49 9.93
CA LEU A 8 -9.52 -5.84 10.56
C LEU A 8 -8.61 -4.60 10.55
N GLY A 9 -8.02 -4.26 11.71
CA GLY A 9 -7.26 -3.02 11.90
C GLY A 9 -8.08 -1.81 12.34
N ALA A 10 -9.41 -1.89 12.41
CA ALA A 10 -10.24 -0.79 12.89
C ALA A 10 -10.08 -0.59 14.42
N ARG A 11 -9.99 0.68 14.84
CA ARG A 11 -9.94 1.08 16.25
C ARG A 11 -11.35 1.28 16.79
N PHE A 12 -11.59 0.82 18.00
CA PHE A 12 -12.86 0.98 18.70
C PHE A 12 -12.63 1.10 20.20
N GLU A 13 -13.51 1.82 20.87
CA GLU A 13 -13.56 1.89 22.32
C GLU A 13 -14.45 0.76 22.87
N PHE A 14 -13.92 0.07 23.88
CA PHE A 14 -14.60 -0.93 24.68
C PHE A 14 -14.25 -0.73 26.16
N GLU A 15 -15.24 -0.65 27.04
CA GLU A 15 -15.03 -0.42 28.48
C GLU A 15 -14.15 0.82 28.80
N GLY A 16 -14.25 1.87 27.99
CA GLY A 16 -13.44 3.10 28.15
C GLY A 16 -11.96 2.95 27.74
N LYS A 17 -11.60 1.85 27.05
CA LYS A 17 -10.26 1.60 26.52
C LYS A 17 -10.28 1.43 25.01
N ILE A 18 -9.23 1.89 24.35
CA ILE A 18 -9.08 1.78 22.89
C ILE A 18 -8.47 0.43 22.52
N TYR A 19 -9.12 -0.27 21.61
CA TYR A 19 -8.70 -1.54 21.07
C TYR A 19 -8.66 -1.49 19.54
N THR A 20 -7.73 -2.23 18.95
CA THR A 20 -7.59 -2.41 17.51
C THR A 20 -7.98 -3.83 17.15
N LYS A 21 -8.92 -4.03 16.21
CA LYS A 21 -9.37 -5.38 15.81
C LYS A 21 -8.23 -6.15 15.13
N THR A 22 -7.76 -7.24 15.73
CA THR A 22 -6.69 -8.09 15.18
C THR A 22 -7.17 -9.46 14.71
N GLY A 23 -8.43 -9.81 14.98
CA GLY A 23 -9.05 -11.04 14.48
C GLY A 23 -10.57 -11.01 14.58
N PRO A 24 -11.25 -12.15 14.33
CA PRO A 24 -12.71 -12.22 14.36
C PRO A 24 -13.29 -12.01 15.77
N MET A 25 -12.53 -12.35 16.82
CA MET A 25 -12.90 -12.19 18.24
C MET A 25 -11.78 -11.58 19.10
N THR A 26 -10.66 -11.21 18.50
CA THR A 26 -9.48 -10.68 19.20
C THR A 26 -9.22 -9.24 18.81
N ALA A 27 -8.80 -8.45 19.79
CA ALA A 27 -8.37 -7.08 19.57
C ALA A 27 -7.15 -6.76 20.44
N SER A 28 -6.24 -5.95 19.93
CA SER A 28 -5.07 -5.50 20.66
C SER A 28 -5.36 -4.18 21.33
N ALA A 29 -5.12 -4.09 22.64
CA ALA A 29 -5.15 -2.83 23.37
C ALA A 29 -3.99 -1.93 22.91
N GLU A 30 -4.20 -0.63 22.89
CA GLU A 30 -3.15 0.34 22.57
C GLU A 30 -1.96 0.25 23.55
N SER A 31 -2.23 -0.07 24.82
CA SER A 31 -1.21 -0.26 25.86
C SER A 31 -0.37 -1.54 25.73
N GLY A 32 -0.54 -2.31 24.64
CA GLY A 32 0.15 -3.57 24.41
C GLY A 32 -0.53 -4.75 25.12
N GLY A 33 -1.19 -5.60 24.34
CA GLY A 33 -1.80 -6.84 24.83
C GLY A 33 -3.01 -7.24 23.99
N GLN A 34 -3.16 -8.53 23.71
CA GLN A 34 -4.32 -9.06 23.01
C GLN A 34 -5.42 -9.38 24.02
N ARG A 35 -6.65 -8.94 23.74
CA ARG A 35 -7.83 -9.22 24.54
C ARG A 35 -8.92 -9.82 23.66
N MET A 36 -9.58 -10.83 24.19
CA MET A 36 -10.75 -11.44 23.56
C MET A 36 -11.96 -10.55 23.83
N ILE A 37 -12.60 -10.07 22.76
CA ILE A 37 -13.77 -9.20 22.83
C ILE A 37 -15.01 -10.06 22.52
N PRO A 38 -15.94 -10.21 23.47
CA PRO A 38 -17.13 -11.01 23.25
C PRO A 38 -18.01 -10.42 22.14
N ARG A 39 -18.66 -11.29 21.37
CA ARG A 39 -19.42 -10.93 20.17
C ARG A 39 -20.63 -10.03 20.44
N TYR A 40 -21.14 -10.05 21.68
CA TYR A 40 -22.26 -9.23 22.16
C TYR A 40 -21.82 -7.87 22.71
N ALA A 41 -20.51 -7.58 22.75
CA ALA A 41 -20.01 -6.29 23.23
C ALA A 41 -20.51 -5.13 22.36
N VAL A 42 -21.03 -4.09 23.02
CA VAL A 42 -21.38 -2.82 22.37
C VAL A 42 -20.10 -1.99 22.25
N LEU A 43 -19.60 -1.86 21.02
CA LEU A 43 -18.37 -1.12 20.73
C LEU A 43 -18.70 0.27 20.20
N LYS A 44 -17.98 1.29 20.66
CA LYS A 44 -18.06 2.64 20.10
C LYS A 44 -16.91 2.80 19.10
N PRO A 45 -17.18 3.04 17.80
CA PRO A 45 -16.12 3.40 16.88
C PRO A 45 -15.54 4.75 17.33
N VAL A 46 -14.21 4.83 17.43
CA VAL A 46 -13.52 6.10 17.69
C VAL A 46 -13.26 6.74 16.33
N ASP A 47 -14.09 7.71 15.96
CA ASP A 47 -13.83 8.60 14.84
C ASP A 47 -12.68 9.54 15.23
N GLY A 48 -11.64 9.64 14.39
CA GLY A 48 -10.68 10.76 14.51
C GLY A 48 -9.21 10.47 14.28
N VAL A 49 -8.78 9.21 14.05
CA VAL A 49 -7.43 8.97 13.53
C VAL A 49 -7.54 7.90 12.45
N PRO A 50 -7.27 8.24 11.16
CA PRO A 50 -7.21 7.22 10.13
C PRO A 50 -6.22 6.14 10.60
N PRO A 51 -6.58 4.85 10.52
CA PRO A 51 -5.67 3.78 10.89
C PRO A 51 -4.35 4.00 10.14
N PRO A 52 -3.17 3.77 10.76
CA PRO A 52 -1.95 3.67 9.98
C PRO A 52 -2.25 2.63 8.91
N ALA A 53 -2.20 3.06 7.65
CA ALA A 53 -2.50 2.21 6.52
C ALA A 53 -1.75 0.89 6.76
N ALA A 54 -2.48 -0.24 6.68
CA ALA A 54 -1.82 -1.52 6.57
C ALA A 54 -0.70 -1.33 5.53
N PRO A 55 0.55 -1.78 5.78
CA PRO A 55 1.58 -1.65 4.79
C PRO A 55 1.10 -2.48 3.60
N THR A 56 0.43 -1.84 2.65
CA THR A 56 0.50 -2.21 1.26
C THR A 56 1.99 -2.31 1.05
N ILE A 57 2.49 -3.54 0.85
CA ILE A 57 3.81 -3.74 0.29
C ILE A 57 3.70 -3.25 -1.15
N SER A 58 3.53 -1.94 -1.30
CA SER A 58 3.92 -1.18 -2.45
C SER A 58 5.42 -1.36 -2.43
N ARG A 59 5.91 -2.37 -3.14
CA ARG A 59 7.32 -2.48 -3.44
C ARG A 59 7.63 -1.24 -4.27
N SER A 60 7.99 -0.15 -3.60
CA SER A 60 8.41 1.08 -4.24
C SER A 60 9.73 0.74 -4.90
N VAL A 61 9.72 0.67 -6.22
CA VAL A 61 10.94 0.50 -6.98
C VAL A 61 11.63 1.86 -7.00
N ASP A 62 12.92 1.87 -6.69
CA ASP A 62 13.71 3.09 -6.71
C ASP A 62 13.71 3.67 -8.13
N ALA A 63 13.34 4.94 -8.25
CA ALA A 63 13.19 5.59 -9.56
C ALA A 63 14.52 5.59 -10.34
N ASP A 64 15.65 5.69 -9.63
CA ASP A 64 16.97 5.62 -10.23
C ASP A 64 17.27 4.20 -10.76
N ALA A 65 16.91 3.16 -10.00
CA ALA A 65 17.05 1.78 -10.43
C ALA A 65 16.18 1.47 -11.66
N VAL A 66 14.96 2.02 -11.75
CA VAL A 66 14.10 1.89 -12.94
C VAL A 66 14.75 2.57 -14.14
N ARG A 67 15.29 3.78 -13.98
CA ARG A 67 15.96 4.52 -15.06
C ARG A 67 17.19 3.78 -15.57
N GLN A 68 18.05 3.27 -14.68
CA GLN A 68 19.23 2.49 -15.06
C GLN A 68 18.87 1.20 -15.80
N ALA A 69 17.91 0.43 -15.28
CA ALA A 69 17.46 -0.81 -15.92
C ALA A 69 16.83 -0.53 -17.30
N PHE A 70 16.06 0.54 -17.41
CA PHE A 70 15.44 0.96 -18.66
C PHE A 70 16.47 1.44 -19.70
N ASP A 71 17.52 2.17 -19.30
CA ASP A 71 18.55 2.62 -20.23
C ASP A 71 19.34 1.44 -20.82
N ALA A 72 19.66 0.44 -20.01
CA ALA A 72 20.29 -0.80 -20.48
C ALA A 72 19.41 -1.58 -21.46
N PHE A 73 18.10 -1.66 -21.18
CA PHE A 73 17.11 -2.24 -22.09
C PHE A 73 17.04 -1.46 -23.40
N TYR A 74 16.91 -0.13 -23.33
CA TYR A 74 16.85 0.76 -24.48
C TYR A 74 18.09 0.64 -25.36
N GLY A 75 19.29 0.60 -24.79
CA GLY A 75 20.54 0.40 -25.53
C GLY A 75 20.64 -0.96 -26.23
N THR A 76 19.88 -1.97 -25.77
CA THR A 76 19.75 -3.25 -26.47
C THR A 76 18.75 -3.15 -27.62
N CYS A 77 17.59 -2.53 -27.39
CA CYS A 77 16.61 -2.26 -28.45
C CYS A 77 17.22 -1.43 -29.59
N LEU A 78 17.95 -0.36 -29.27
CA LEU A 78 18.56 0.52 -30.27
C LEU A 78 19.54 -0.23 -31.21
N ARG A 79 20.23 -1.25 -30.69
CA ARG A 79 21.13 -2.10 -31.48
C ARG A 79 20.38 -3.07 -32.41
N LEU A 80 19.17 -3.48 -32.02
CA LEU A 80 18.34 -4.42 -32.78
C LEU A 80 17.40 -3.72 -33.77
N THR A 81 17.11 -2.44 -33.55
CA THR A 81 16.18 -1.67 -34.37
C THR A 81 16.87 -1.06 -35.60
N ASP A 82 16.28 -1.32 -36.77
CA ASP A 82 16.68 -0.72 -38.04
C ASP A 82 16.45 0.79 -38.08
N ASP A 83 17.11 1.49 -39.01
CA ASP A 83 17.08 2.95 -39.12
C ASP A 83 15.67 3.55 -39.19
N PHE A 84 14.73 2.86 -39.85
CA PHE A 84 13.32 3.28 -39.95
C PHE A 84 12.58 3.22 -38.61
N GLY A 85 12.95 2.31 -37.70
CA GLY A 85 12.30 2.13 -36.40
C GLY A 85 12.92 2.97 -35.28
N ARG A 86 14.10 3.57 -35.50
CA ARG A 86 14.82 4.32 -34.46
C ARG A 86 14.06 5.56 -33.99
N ALA A 87 13.46 6.29 -34.92
CA ALA A 87 12.67 7.48 -34.58
C ALA A 87 11.46 7.14 -33.69
N GLU A 88 10.78 6.03 -33.96
CA GLU A 88 9.65 5.57 -33.15
C GLU A 88 10.11 5.07 -31.76
N LEU A 89 11.25 4.38 -31.72
CA LEU A 89 11.88 3.92 -30.47
C LEU A 89 12.29 5.09 -29.57
N GLU A 90 12.87 6.16 -30.14
CA GLU A 90 13.21 7.40 -29.42
C GLU A 90 11.96 8.11 -28.87
N ALA A 91 10.90 8.20 -29.68
CA ALA A 91 9.63 8.77 -29.24
C ALA A 91 9.00 7.94 -28.10
N ALA A 92 9.09 6.61 -28.15
CA ALA A 92 8.65 5.73 -27.07
C ALA A 92 9.47 5.93 -25.78
N ARG A 93 10.79 6.14 -25.90
CA ARG A 93 11.67 6.45 -24.77
C ARG A 93 11.25 7.73 -24.06
N GLN A 94 10.97 8.80 -24.81
CA GLN A 94 10.56 10.09 -24.22
C GLN A 94 9.24 9.95 -23.45
N ARG A 95 8.22 9.31 -24.05
CA ARG A 95 6.93 9.07 -23.37
C ARG A 95 7.08 8.28 -22.07
N PHE A 96 7.98 7.29 -22.05
CA PHE A 96 8.25 6.51 -20.85
C PHE A 96 8.86 7.39 -19.75
N LEU A 97 9.85 8.23 -20.09
CA LEU A 97 10.47 9.15 -19.12
C LEU A 97 9.46 10.18 -18.57
N GLU A 98 8.63 10.77 -19.44
CA GLU A 98 7.57 11.69 -19.03
C GLU A 98 6.56 11.03 -18.07
N SER A 99 6.30 9.72 -18.24
CA SER A 99 5.40 8.97 -17.34
C SER A 99 6.01 8.66 -15.98
N LEU A 100 7.34 8.66 -15.87
CA LEU A 100 8.06 8.47 -14.60
C LEU A 100 8.23 9.76 -13.79
N GLU A 101 8.09 10.92 -14.43
CA GLU A 101 8.20 12.23 -13.79
C GLU A 101 6.86 12.79 -13.28
N LYS A 102 5.77 12.03 -13.48
CA LYS A 102 4.39 12.40 -13.17
C LYS A 102 3.89 11.74 -11.89
#